data_AF-A0A090I5L2-F1
#
_entry.id   AF-A0A090I5L2-F1
#
_cell.length_a   1.000
_cell.length_b   1.000
_cell.length_c   1.000
_cell.angle_alpha   90.00
_cell.angle_beta   90.00
_cell.angle_gamma   90.00
#
_symmetry.space_group_name_H-M   'P 1'
#
loop_
_entity.id
_entity.type
_entity.pdbx_description
1 polymer ?
#
loop_
_entity_poly.entity_id
_entity_poly.type
_entity_poly.pdbx_seq_one_letter_code
_entity_poly.pdbx_strand_id
1 'polypeptide(L)'
;MALCKITVLKTTLQSELAREFCQEEVGPCPLLHEGQEFITGLEKPEGFCDWAWNDMLRFVTVLLSGGNFKEDLFQGWMKDENTMITCCTDGIRPVIFKLERVED
;
A
#
# COMPACT_ATOMS: atom_id res chain seq x y z
N MET A 1 1.30 -2.55 -21.45
CA MET A 1 2.50 -2.24 -20.62
C MET A 1 2.28 -2.89 -19.26
N ALA A 2 3.30 -3.20 -18.47
CA ALA A 2 3.03 -3.70 -17.11
C ALA A 2 2.38 -2.58 -16.28
N LEU A 3 1.26 -2.89 -15.62
CA LEU A 3 0.56 -1.97 -14.72
C LEU A 3 0.51 -2.58 -13.32
N CYS A 4 0.28 -1.72 -12.33
CA CYS A 4 0.12 -2.12 -10.94
C CYS A 4 -1.28 -1.75 -10.48
N LYS A 5 -2.04 -2.75 -10.05
CA LYS A 5 -3.31 -2.57 -9.34
C LYS A 5 -3.03 -2.45 -7.85
N ILE A 6 -3.51 -1.36 -7.26
CA ILE A 6 -3.44 -1.07 -5.82
C ILE A 6 -4.84 -1.26 -5.27
N THR A 7 -5.01 -2.16 -4.31
CA THR A 7 -6.27 -2.38 -3.60
C THR A 7 -6.11 -1.98 -2.13
N VAL A 8 -6.99 -1.14 -1.62
CA VAL A 8 -7.05 -0.82 -0.18
C VAL A 8 -7.70 -1.99 0.54
N LEU A 9 -6.91 -2.75 1.30
CA LEU A 9 -7.41 -3.93 2.02
C LEU A 9 -8.05 -3.55 3.36
N LYS A 10 -7.40 -2.66 4.11
CA LYS A 10 -7.81 -2.35 5.47
C LYS A 10 -7.42 -0.94 5.87
N THR A 11 -8.32 -0.24 6.53
CA THR A 11 -8.03 1.01 7.25
C THR A 11 -8.00 0.71 8.74
N THR A 12 -6.97 1.18 9.45
CA THR A 12 -6.81 0.87 10.88
C THR A 12 -6.63 2.14 11.70
N LEU A 13 -6.78 2.00 13.02
CA LEU A 13 -6.53 3.05 14.00
C LEU A 13 -5.98 2.42 15.28
N GLN A 14 -4.77 2.82 15.66
CA GLN A 14 -4.15 2.48 16.94
C GLN A 14 -4.70 3.43 18.01
N SER A 15 -5.90 3.10 18.51
CA SER A 15 -6.69 4.02 19.36
C SER A 15 -5.97 4.41 20.66
N GLU A 16 -5.21 3.49 21.25
CA GLU A 16 -4.44 3.77 22.48
C GLU A 16 -3.28 4.75 22.20
N LEU A 17 -2.53 4.55 21.11
CA LEU A 17 -1.47 5.48 20.69
C LEU A 17 -2.04 6.83 20.28
N ALA A 18 -3.18 6.84 19.60
CA ALA A 18 -3.88 8.06 19.24
C ALA A 18 -4.25 8.88 20.49
N ARG A 19 -4.83 8.23 21.50
CA ARG A 19 -5.21 8.88 22.76
C ARG A 19 -4.01 9.44 23.53
N GLU A 20 -2.88 8.74 23.50
CA GLU A 20 -1.67 9.15 24.24
C GLU A 20 -0.89 10.27 23.53
N PHE A 21 -0.77 10.21 22.20
CA PHE A 21 0.18 11.03 21.45
C PHE A 21 -0.45 12.07 20.50
N CYS A 22 -1.72 11.92 20.12
CA CYS A 22 -2.39 12.91 19.27
C CYS A 22 -2.98 14.06 20.11
N GLN A 23 -2.88 15.28 19.60
CA GLN A 23 -3.45 16.46 20.27
C GLN A 23 -4.98 16.48 20.26
N GLU A 24 -5.58 15.85 19.25
CA GLU A 24 -7.03 15.75 19.05
C GLU A 24 -7.42 14.30 18.80
N GLU A 25 -8.71 14.00 18.94
CA GLU A 25 -9.26 12.71 18.57
C GLU A 25 -9.12 12.49 17.06
N VAL A 26 -8.44 11.41 16.68
CA VAL A 26 -8.23 11.04 15.28
C VAL A 26 -8.93 9.74 14.95
N GLY A 27 -9.54 9.71 13.77
CA GLY A 27 -10.13 8.50 13.18
C GLY A 27 -9.18 7.77 12.23
N PRO A 28 -9.67 6.70 11.58
CA PRO A 28 -9.00 6.07 10.44
C PRO A 28 -8.69 7.07 9.32
N CYS A 29 -7.96 6.62 8.30
CA CYS A 29 -7.61 7.46 7.15
C CYS A 29 -8.87 8.14 6.55
N PRO A 30 -8.89 9.48 6.42
CA PRO A 30 -10.04 10.20 5.87
C PRO A 30 -10.07 10.21 4.34
N LEU A 31 -8.97 9.80 3.69
CA LEU A 31 -8.79 9.87 2.23
C LEU A 31 -9.01 8.51 1.54
N LEU A 32 -8.70 7.42 2.23
CA LEU A 32 -8.70 6.07 1.66
C LEU A 32 -9.67 5.18 2.45
N HIS A 33 -10.38 4.31 1.74
CA HIS A 33 -11.43 3.44 2.24
C HIS A 33 -11.24 2.02 1.71
N GLU A 34 -11.64 1.03 2.51
CA GLU A 34 -11.51 -0.39 2.17
C GLU A 34 -12.26 -0.72 0.87
N GLY A 35 -11.63 -1.54 0.02
CA GLY A 35 -12.15 -1.92 -1.28
C GLY A 35 -11.89 -0.92 -2.41
N GLN A 36 -11.32 0.26 -2.15
CA GLN A 36 -10.89 1.16 -3.22
C GLN A 36 -9.78 0.53 -4.06
N GLU A 37 -9.84 0.75 -5.37
CA GLU A 37 -8.88 0.22 -6.34
C GLU A 37 -8.33 1.35 -7.21
N PHE A 38 -7.03 1.27 -7.49
CA PHE A 38 -6.33 2.19 -8.38
C PHE A 38 -5.48 1.36 -9.35
N ILE A 39 -5.38 1.79 -10.60
CA ILE A 39 -4.49 1.18 -11.58
C ILE A 39 -3.50 2.25 -12.02
N THR A 40 -2.21 1.95 -11.94
CA THR A 40 -1.17 2.90 -12.31
C THR A 40 0.10 2.24 -12.84
N GLY A 41 0.91 3.03 -13.54
CA GLY A 41 2.30 2.72 -13.84
C GLY A 41 3.23 3.24 -12.74
N LEU A 42 4.28 3.98 -13.13
CA LEU A 42 5.22 4.62 -12.20
C LEU A 42 4.76 6.00 -11.71
N GLU A 43 3.66 6.50 -12.23
CA GLU A 43 3.07 7.77 -11.78
C GLU A 43 2.13 7.52 -10.59
N LYS A 44 1.97 8.53 -9.75
CA LYS A 44 1.00 8.46 -8.65
C LYS A 44 -0.42 8.50 -9.24
N PRO A 45 -1.36 7.64 -8.81
CA PRO A 45 -2.76 7.76 -9.22
C PRO A 45 -3.36 9.10 -8.81
N GLU A 46 -4.25 9.64 -9.63
CA GLU A 46 -5.00 10.86 -9.30
C GLU A 46 -5.81 10.66 -8.01
N GLY A 47 -5.82 11.67 -7.13
CA GLY A 47 -6.52 11.61 -5.84
C GLY A 47 -5.87 10.69 -4.79
N PHE A 48 -4.73 10.07 -5.06
CA PHE A 48 -4.04 9.22 -4.10
C PHE A 48 -3.16 10.02 -3.12
N CYS A 49 -3.02 9.51 -1.90
CA CYS A 49 -2.20 10.11 -0.84
C CYS A 49 -0.71 10.15 -1.22
N ASP A 50 -0.08 11.33 -1.19
CA ASP A 50 1.35 11.48 -1.51
C ASP A 50 2.28 10.70 -0.57
N TRP A 51 1.97 10.69 0.72
CA TRP A 51 2.75 9.95 1.70
C TRP A 51 2.66 8.45 1.43
N ALA A 52 1.44 7.89 1.36
CA ALA A 52 1.27 6.47 1.08
C ALA A 52 1.92 6.06 -0.25
N TRP A 53 1.86 6.93 -1.27
CA TRP A 53 2.52 6.70 -2.55
C TRP A 53 4.04 6.59 -2.40
N ASN A 54 4.67 7.54 -1.71
CA ASN A 54 6.11 7.54 -1.47
C ASN A 54 6.57 6.25 -0.76
N ASP A 55 5.79 5.75 0.20
CA ASP A 55 6.08 4.51 0.91
C ASP A 55 6.06 3.27 0.01
N MET A 56 5.13 3.25 -0.98
CA MET A 56 4.92 2.10 -1.85
C MET A 56 5.65 2.15 -3.19
N LEU A 57 6.11 3.31 -3.64
CA LEU A 57 6.73 3.52 -4.95
C LEU A 57 7.85 2.52 -5.25
N ARG A 58 8.67 2.18 -4.25
CA ARG A 58 9.74 1.18 -4.39
C ARG A 58 9.21 -0.21 -4.74
N PHE A 59 8.10 -0.64 -4.13
CA PHE A 59 7.51 -1.95 -4.39
C PHE A 59 6.83 -1.97 -5.76
N VAL A 60 6.13 -0.88 -6.11
CA VAL A 60 5.56 -0.71 -7.46
C VAL A 60 6.65 -0.77 -8.52
N THR A 61 7.75 -0.03 -8.32
CA THR A 61 8.90 -0.05 -9.24
C THR A 61 9.49 -1.45 -9.42
N VAL A 62 9.66 -2.22 -8.33
CA VAL A 62 10.17 -3.60 -8.40
C VAL A 62 9.23 -4.48 -9.21
N LEU A 63 7.93 -4.45 -8.91
CA LEU A 63 6.93 -5.25 -9.63
C LEU A 63 6.92 -4.90 -11.13
N LEU A 64 6.85 -3.61 -11.47
CA LEU A 64 6.81 -3.15 -12.86
C LEU A 64 8.12 -3.43 -13.62
N SER A 65 9.25 -3.57 -12.93
CA SER A 65 10.55 -3.92 -13.53
C SER A 65 10.77 -5.43 -13.71
N GLY A 66 9.80 -6.27 -13.35
CA GLY A 66 9.94 -7.72 -13.49
C GLY A 66 10.34 -8.47 -12.21
N GLY A 67 10.65 -7.76 -11.13
CA GLY A 67 11.01 -8.36 -9.85
C GLY A 67 9.80 -8.90 -9.08
N ASN A 68 10.07 -9.64 -8.01
CA ASN A 68 9.03 -10.23 -7.15
C ASN A 68 9.45 -10.28 -5.66
N PHE A 69 8.49 -10.61 -4.79
CA PHE A 69 8.66 -10.73 -3.34
C PHE A 69 8.35 -12.14 -2.83
N LYS A 70 8.59 -13.15 -3.68
CA LYS A 70 8.30 -14.56 -3.40
C LYS A 70 9.56 -15.42 -3.44
N GLU A 71 10.49 -15.14 -4.34
CA GLU A 71 11.69 -15.96 -4.56
C GLU A 71 12.92 -15.37 -3.84
N ASP A 72 14.02 -16.12 -3.84
CA ASP A 72 15.32 -15.75 -3.27
C ASP A 72 15.24 -15.30 -1.80
N LEU A 73 15.60 -14.04 -1.51
CA LEU A 73 15.60 -13.46 -0.17
C LEU A 73 14.20 -13.41 0.46
N PHE A 74 13.15 -13.53 -0.35
CA PHE A 74 11.76 -13.48 0.09
C PHE A 74 11.07 -14.85 0.07
N GLN A 75 11.85 -15.93 -0.04
CA GLN A 75 11.32 -17.29 -0.09
C GLN A 75 10.37 -17.59 1.07
N GLY A 76 9.11 -17.90 0.74
CA GLY A 76 8.06 -18.21 1.71
C GLY A 76 7.31 -17.00 2.28
N TRP A 77 7.51 -15.79 1.74
CA TRP A 77 6.84 -14.58 2.22
C TRP A 77 5.54 -14.25 1.48
N MET A 78 5.60 -13.74 0.25
CA MET A 78 4.40 -13.49 -0.55
C MET A 78 3.90 -14.77 -1.23
N LYS A 79 2.58 -14.85 -1.45
CA LYS A 79 1.93 -16.03 -2.02
C LYS A 79 2.32 -16.33 -3.47
N ASP A 80 2.62 -15.28 -4.25
CA ASP A 80 2.95 -15.38 -5.67
C ASP A 80 3.90 -14.23 -6.08
N GLU A 81 4.40 -14.30 -7.31
CA GLU A 81 5.40 -13.36 -7.82
C GLU A 81 4.84 -11.97 -8.16
N ASN A 82 3.53 -11.86 -8.27
CA ASN A 82 2.86 -10.64 -8.74
C ASN A 82 2.28 -9.81 -7.60
N THR A 83 2.27 -10.33 -6.37
CA THR A 83 1.61 -9.71 -5.23
C THR A 83 2.60 -9.19 -4.20
N MET A 84 2.33 -8.00 -3.64
CA MET A 84 2.99 -7.49 -2.44
C MET A 84 1.99 -6.83 -1.49
N ILE A 85 2.11 -7.09 -0.18
CA ILE A 85 1.35 -6.37 0.84
C ILE A 85 2.23 -5.27 1.42
N THR A 86 1.73 -4.04 1.38
CA THR A 86 2.42 -2.86 1.94
C THR A 86 1.46 -2.06 2.81
N CYS A 87 1.98 -1.07 3.55
CA CYS A 87 1.17 -0.16 4.33
C CYS A 87 1.66 1.28 4.21
N CYS A 88 0.76 2.22 4.52
CA CYS A 88 1.17 3.57 4.87
C CYS A 88 1.96 3.51 6.19
N THR A 89 3.08 4.22 6.24
CA THR A 89 3.98 4.26 7.39
C THR A 89 3.48 5.14 8.54
N ASP A 90 2.24 5.65 8.46
CA ASP A 90 1.54 6.27 9.57
C ASP A 90 1.32 5.25 10.70
N GLY A 91 2.06 5.40 11.81
CA GLY A 91 1.98 4.51 12.96
C GLY A 91 0.68 4.61 13.77
N ILE A 92 -0.09 5.69 13.59
CA ILE A 92 -1.36 5.90 14.30
C ILE A 92 -2.52 5.29 13.52
N ARG A 93 -2.58 5.50 12.20
CA ARG A 93 -3.70 5.03 11.36
C ARG A 93 -3.21 4.41 10.05
N PRO A 94 -2.42 3.33 10.11
CA PRO A 94 -1.89 2.73 8.90
C PRO A 94 -3.01 2.18 8.03
N VAL A 95 -2.88 2.41 6.72
CA VAL A 95 -3.72 1.81 5.68
C VAL A 95 -2.93 0.67 5.05
N ILE A 96 -3.56 -0.50 4.94
CA ILE A 96 -2.96 -1.72 4.38
C ILE A 96 -3.40 -1.85 2.92
N PHE A 97 -2.43 -2.08 2.04
CA PHE A 97 -2.62 -2.17 0.60
C PHE A 97 -2.15 -3.52 0.09
N LYS A 98 -2.85 -4.00 -0.95
CA LYS A 98 -2.38 -5.06 -1.84
C LYS A 98 -1.93 -4.42 -3.14
N LEU A 99 -0.69 -4.68 -3.54
CA LEU A 99 -0.15 -4.35 -4.85
C LEU A 99 -0.17 -5.62 -5.69
N GLU A 100 -0.67 -5.51 -6.92
CA GLU A 100 -0.72 -6.61 -7.89
C GLU A 100 -0.19 -6.13 -9.22
N ARG A 101 0.86 -6.78 -9.75
CA ARG A 101 1.25 -6.60 -11.15
C ARG A 101 0.19 -7.23 -12.04
N VAL A 102 -0.34 -6.45 -12.97
CA VAL A 102 -1.27 -6.90 -14.00
C VAL A 102 -0.67 -6.65 -15.38
N GLU A 103 -0.88 -7.60 -16.27
CA GLU A 103 -0.59 -7.46 -17.70
C GLU A 103 -1.88 -7.02 -18.41
N ASP A 104 -1.77 -6.13 -19.38
CA ASP A 104 -2.87 -5.83 -20.32
C ASP A 104 -3.18 -7.06 -21.20
#